data_AF-A0A1S1TIU7-F1
#
_entry.id   AF-A0A1S1TIU7-F1
#
_cell.length_a   1.000
_cell.length_b   1.000
_cell.length_c   1.000
_cell.angle_alpha   90.00
_cell.angle_beta   90.00
_cell.angle_gamma   90.00
#
_symmetry.space_group_name_H-M   'P 1'
#
loop_
_entity.id
_entity.type
_entity.pdbx_description
1 polymer ?
#
loop_
_entity_poly.entity_id
_entity_poly.type
_entity_poly.pdbx_seq_one_letter_code
_entity_poly.pdbx_strand_id
1 'polypeptide(L)'
;MTSERTERILDWLLNEGLRGASEGHLIAGFCERVRALGVKLVEAAIFLDTLHPVRESEGFYWEPSKNLDARQREFLRDDSEDNDRQWRSSPFHHMLENGLSELHLPLGGEVPDQFPVLAELKQAGHTGYFAQILPLGGNDAIGEMDNLYCRWSTDRLGGFRREDLDAFRRLVPALTLAIKSAALRQVANSLVEVYLGHDAGKRVLEGRIARGRVESIHTVLWYSDMANYTSLSETVHSSELIPMLNDYAEVRALFLRKAGKEGTAAQLHIAYQWDRIEHRLQDDAFWYFLQNSGAQTNRIGLLFDLVAQTWKDKANDDHAAFSYFSAALAERGADAVWKEVNNTFLALEEWFEDRHLYHVIGFLLHHSDRSEREIGGLLQESRNISKQAFQASLRQRIFNSLFGTPKQADGETITDLVRDQCAAVQYRHAVKVRKLLLFFNIATLLENDKSNIRFQFDSFKKHSWDMEHIRSVSDERPNSTGDRVSWLKECRAFLATATDDKATLLIKQIDKYLQSKTIKPDDGTFEKIDGKLLVYFGEAGEGGGNALSNLTLLDSRTNRGYKNAVFAVKRKILLENDQAGTFVPLCTRNVFLKCYSDTVANVTFWRDEDANDYFSAICKTLTSFLVPAEAV
;
A
#
# COMPACT_ATOMS: atom_id res chain seq x y z
N MET A 1 57.90 -11.99 29.78
CA MET A 1 57.08 -13.22 29.62
C MET A 1 57.96 -14.38 29.16
N THR A 2 57.71 -15.64 29.57
CA THR A 2 58.51 -16.80 29.11
C THR A 2 57.97 -17.37 27.79
N SER A 3 58.85 -17.73 26.85
CA SER A 3 58.50 -18.27 25.51
C SER A 3 57.49 -19.44 25.59
N GLU A 4 57.71 -20.34 26.55
CA GLU A 4 56.91 -21.55 26.76
C GLU A 4 55.42 -21.26 27.04
N ARG A 5 55.09 -20.15 27.73
CA ARG A 5 53.68 -19.83 28.01
C ARG A 5 52.96 -19.25 26.79
N THR A 6 53.66 -18.47 25.97
CA THR A 6 53.15 -17.95 24.71
C THR A 6 52.92 -19.08 23.71
N GLU A 7 53.82 -20.07 23.65
CA GLU A 7 53.68 -21.28 22.84
C GLU A 7 52.42 -22.07 23.18
N ARG A 8 52.10 -22.24 24.47
CA ARG A 8 50.86 -22.92 24.88
C ARG A 8 49.57 -22.23 24.39
N ILE A 9 49.58 -20.91 24.23
CA ILE A 9 48.42 -20.18 23.66
C ILE A 9 48.36 -20.41 22.16
N LEU A 10 49.49 -20.39 21.46
CA LEU A 10 49.55 -20.72 20.03
C LEU A 10 49.02 -22.13 19.79
N ASP A 11 49.48 -23.12 20.56
CA ASP A 11 49.01 -24.50 20.44
C ASP A 11 47.50 -24.62 20.68
N TRP A 12 46.96 -23.87 21.65
CA TRP A 12 45.52 -23.85 21.88
C TRP A 12 44.75 -23.23 20.71
N LEU A 13 45.19 -22.07 20.20
CA LEU A 13 44.56 -21.40 19.05
C LEU A 13 44.57 -22.28 17.80
N LEU A 14 45.69 -22.93 17.53
CA LEU A 14 45.82 -23.84 16.40
C LEU A 14 44.88 -25.04 16.54
N ASN A 15 44.81 -25.66 17.72
CA ASN A 15 43.93 -26.81 17.96
C ASN A 15 42.44 -26.44 17.88
N GLU A 16 42.02 -25.32 18.45
CA GLU A 16 40.62 -24.88 18.38
C GLU A 16 40.24 -24.40 16.98
N GLY A 17 41.15 -23.73 16.27
CA GLY A 17 40.97 -23.39 14.85
C GLY A 17 40.77 -24.64 13.99
N LEU A 18 41.60 -25.67 14.17
CA LEU A 18 41.46 -26.96 13.46
C LEU A 18 40.16 -27.70 13.77
N ARG A 19 39.62 -27.54 14.99
CA ARG A 19 38.33 -28.11 15.38
C ARG A 19 37.13 -27.31 14.86
N GLY A 20 37.37 -26.12 14.32
CA GLY A 20 36.32 -25.22 13.85
C GLY A 20 35.50 -24.63 14.99
N ALA A 21 36.15 -24.24 16.09
CA ALA A 21 35.51 -23.45 17.14
C ALA A 21 34.95 -22.12 16.59
N SER A 22 33.89 -21.60 17.21
CA SER A 22 33.30 -20.32 16.81
C SER A 22 34.24 -19.15 17.10
N GLU A 23 34.06 -18.05 16.35
CA GLU A 23 34.79 -16.79 16.50
C GLU A 23 34.69 -16.28 17.93
N GLY A 24 33.47 -16.24 18.48
CA GLY A 24 33.22 -15.80 19.85
C GLY A 24 33.99 -16.61 20.90
N HIS A 25 34.10 -17.92 20.70
CA HIS A 25 34.85 -18.83 21.58
C HIS A 25 36.36 -18.62 21.49
N LEU A 26 36.87 -18.51 20.25
CA LEU A 26 38.29 -18.27 19.98
C LEU A 26 38.76 -16.96 20.63
N ILE A 27 37.98 -15.90 20.48
CA ILE A 27 38.28 -14.56 21.02
C ILE A 27 38.26 -14.59 22.54
N ALA A 28 37.19 -15.11 23.16
CA ALA A 28 37.10 -15.17 24.62
C ALA A 28 38.21 -16.02 25.24
N GLY A 29 38.45 -17.22 24.69
CA GLY A 29 39.49 -18.11 25.17
C GLY A 29 40.90 -17.56 24.97
N PHE A 30 41.13 -16.75 23.93
CA PHE A 30 42.36 -16.01 23.72
C PHE A 30 42.56 -14.93 24.79
N CYS A 31 41.57 -14.06 24.97
CA CYS A 31 41.63 -12.94 25.91
C CYS A 31 41.89 -13.42 27.36
N GLU A 32 41.21 -14.48 27.80
CA GLU A 32 41.42 -15.05 29.14
C GLU A 32 42.83 -15.64 29.32
N ARG A 33 43.37 -16.30 28.29
CA ARG A 33 44.74 -16.84 28.35
C ARG A 33 45.80 -15.74 28.33
N VAL A 34 45.58 -14.68 27.55
CA VAL A 34 46.46 -13.49 27.55
C VAL A 34 46.44 -12.80 28.91
N ARG A 35 45.30 -12.74 29.59
CA ARG A 35 45.21 -12.27 30.99
C ARG A 35 45.98 -13.18 31.94
N ALA A 36 45.88 -14.50 31.78
CA ALA A 36 46.66 -15.46 32.58
C ALA A 36 48.18 -15.34 32.36
N LEU A 37 48.65 -14.75 31.25
CA LEU A 37 50.06 -14.39 31.04
C LEU A 37 50.51 -13.15 31.82
N GLY A 38 49.57 -12.40 32.41
CA GLY A 38 49.83 -11.16 33.15
C GLY A 38 49.61 -9.88 32.34
N VAL A 39 49.05 -9.96 31.13
CA VAL A 39 48.56 -8.78 30.41
C VAL A 39 47.28 -8.30 31.08
N LYS A 40 47.23 -7.02 31.47
CA LYS A 40 46.00 -6.42 32.02
C LYS A 40 45.08 -6.01 30.88
N LEU A 41 44.33 -6.95 30.32
CA LEU A 41 43.38 -6.70 29.22
C LEU A 41 41.97 -6.47 29.78
N VAL A 42 41.32 -5.35 29.51
CA VAL A 42 39.97 -5.05 30.06
C VAL A 42 38.86 -5.05 29.01
N GLU A 43 39.19 -4.85 27.75
CA GLU A 43 38.25 -4.99 26.64
C GLU A 43 38.99 -5.43 25.38
N ALA A 44 38.32 -6.21 24.55
CA ALA A 44 38.72 -6.48 23.17
C ALA A 44 37.51 -6.32 22.24
N ALA A 45 37.75 -5.76 21.06
CA ALA A 45 36.75 -5.75 19.99
C ALA A 45 37.41 -6.14 18.67
N ILE A 46 36.75 -7.02 17.92
CA ILE A 46 37.25 -7.56 16.66
C ILE A 46 36.14 -7.44 15.62
N PHE A 47 36.48 -6.98 14.43
CA PHE A 47 35.57 -6.78 13.32
C PHE A 47 36.07 -7.51 12.08
N LEU A 48 35.14 -8.14 11.36
CA LEU A 48 35.38 -8.79 10.08
C LEU A 48 34.21 -8.51 9.14
N ASP A 49 34.54 -8.28 7.88
CA ASP A 49 33.55 -8.18 6.82
C ASP A 49 33.01 -9.56 6.46
N THR A 50 31.74 -9.62 6.05
CA THR A 50 31.06 -10.88 5.74
C THR A 50 30.40 -10.82 4.37
N LEU A 51 30.14 -11.99 3.78
CA LEU A 51 29.42 -12.10 2.51
C LEU A 51 28.00 -12.64 2.76
N HIS A 52 27.12 -11.76 3.25
CA HIS A 52 25.72 -12.07 3.53
C HIS A 52 24.78 -11.05 2.84
N PRO A 53 23.61 -11.45 2.30
CA PRO A 53 22.73 -10.55 1.57
C PRO A 53 22.18 -9.38 2.39
N VAL A 54 22.04 -9.57 3.71
CA VAL A 54 21.44 -8.58 4.63
C VAL A 54 22.45 -7.98 5.60
N ARG A 55 23.61 -8.61 5.80
CA ARG A 55 24.62 -8.16 6.78
C ARG A 55 25.83 -7.61 6.05
N GLU A 56 26.35 -6.52 6.56
CA GLU A 56 27.54 -5.84 6.04
C GLU A 56 28.80 -6.39 6.71
N SER A 57 28.82 -6.40 8.04
CA SER A 57 29.97 -6.87 8.83
C SER A 57 29.53 -7.46 10.17
N GLU A 58 30.48 -8.11 10.86
CA GLU A 58 30.30 -8.66 12.19
C GLU A 58 31.31 -8.08 13.17
N GLY A 59 30.83 -7.71 14.37
CA GLY A 59 31.65 -7.24 15.48
C GLY A 59 31.56 -8.18 16.68
N PHE A 60 32.71 -8.56 17.24
CA PHE A 60 32.82 -9.39 18.43
C PHE A 60 33.41 -8.56 19.57
N TYR A 61 32.70 -8.50 20.69
CA TYR A 61 33.09 -7.71 21.85
C TYR A 61 33.31 -8.61 23.06
N TRP A 62 34.44 -8.46 23.72
CA TRP A 62 34.82 -9.24 24.88
C TRP A 62 35.21 -8.34 26.05
N GLU A 63 34.72 -8.70 27.23
CA GLU A 63 35.06 -8.08 28.52
C GLU A 63 35.19 -9.17 29.60
N PRO A 64 36.07 -8.99 30.61
CA PRO A 64 36.26 -9.98 31.66
C PRO A 64 34.97 -10.33 32.41
N SER A 65 34.75 -11.63 32.65
CA SER A 65 33.69 -12.15 33.54
C SER A 65 32.24 -11.83 33.15
N LYS A 66 31.97 -11.23 31.97
CA LYS A 66 30.60 -10.95 31.51
C LYS A 66 29.92 -12.16 30.85
N ASN A 67 30.65 -12.91 30.01
CA ASN A 67 30.10 -14.03 29.22
C ASN A 67 31.14 -15.14 29.05
N LEU A 68 30.68 -16.36 28.76
CA LEU A 68 31.56 -17.50 28.41
C LEU A 68 32.26 -17.31 27.06
N ASP A 69 31.54 -16.74 26.07
CA ASP A 69 32.05 -16.40 24.74
C ASP A 69 31.94 -14.88 24.48
N ALA A 70 32.67 -14.36 23.50
CA ALA A 70 32.56 -12.96 23.09
C ALA A 70 31.16 -12.66 22.51
N ARG A 71 30.61 -11.49 22.84
CA ARG A 71 29.29 -11.07 22.34
C ARG A 71 29.40 -10.66 20.88
N GLN A 72 28.66 -11.33 20.01
CA GLN A 72 28.51 -10.97 18.60
C GLN A 72 27.50 -9.82 18.45
N ARG A 73 27.79 -8.91 17.53
CA ARG A 73 26.90 -7.85 17.04
C ARG A 73 26.95 -7.86 15.52
N GLU A 74 25.78 -7.86 14.90
CA GLU A 74 25.62 -7.80 13.45
C GLU A 74 25.41 -6.34 13.02
N PHE A 75 26.04 -5.95 11.91
CA PHE A 75 25.78 -4.67 11.23
C PHE A 75 25.00 -4.96 9.96
N LEU A 76 23.78 -4.41 9.85
CA LEU A 76 22.88 -4.65 8.74
C LEU A 76 23.18 -3.70 7.59
N ARG A 77 22.95 -4.16 6.35
CA ARG A 77 23.15 -3.35 5.15
C ARG A 77 22.17 -2.19 5.04
N ASP A 78 20.99 -2.31 5.63
CA ASP A 78 19.98 -1.24 5.63
C ASP A 78 20.40 -0.03 6.51
N ASP A 79 21.31 -0.25 7.46
CA ASP A 79 21.87 0.79 8.33
C ASP A 79 23.13 1.44 7.72
N SER A 80 23.34 1.34 6.40
CA SER A 80 24.62 1.67 5.74
C SER A 80 25.10 3.10 6.01
N GLU A 81 24.20 4.08 6.13
CA GLU A 81 24.59 5.46 6.43
C GLU A 81 25.20 5.60 7.83
N ASP A 82 24.59 4.95 8.83
CA ASP A 82 25.09 4.97 10.21
C ASP A 82 26.37 4.15 10.35
N ASN A 83 26.43 3.01 9.68
CA ASN A 83 27.64 2.17 9.63
C ASN A 83 28.81 2.94 8.99
N ASP A 84 28.61 3.60 7.84
CA ASP A 84 29.64 4.39 7.17
C ASP A 84 30.11 5.58 8.03
N ARG A 85 29.17 6.28 8.71
CA ARG A 85 29.52 7.34 9.67
C ARG A 85 30.39 6.83 10.82
N GLN A 86 30.01 5.70 11.44
CA GLN A 86 30.79 5.07 12.52
C GLN A 86 32.15 4.58 12.04
N TRP A 87 32.21 4.01 10.83
CA TRP A 87 33.43 3.52 10.23
C TRP A 87 34.42 4.66 9.97
N ARG A 88 34.00 5.73 9.29
CA ARG A 88 34.85 6.89 8.96
C ARG A 88 35.41 7.60 10.19
N SER A 89 34.69 7.59 11.30
CA SER A 89 35.13 8.17 12.57
C SER A 89 35.94 7.20 13.45
N SER A 90 36.29 6.01 12.94
CA SER A 90 37.03 5.00 13.68
C SER A 90 38.56 5.14 13.52
N PRO A 91 39.35 4.73 14.54
CA PRO A 91 40.80 4.60 14.38
C PRO A 91 41.22 3.65 13.25
N PHE A 92 40.41 2.62 12.93
CA PHE A 92 40.72 1.67 11.86
C PHE A 92 40.66 2.30 10.47
N HIS A 93 39.67 3.15 10.21
CA HIS A 93 39.57 3.88 8.95
C HIS A 93 40.80 4.78 8.74
N HIS A 94 41.18 5.54 9.78
CA HIS A 94 42.41 6.33 9.76
C HIS A 94 43.66 5.48 9.51
N MET A 95 43.76 4.32 10.14
CA MET A 95 44.87 3.38 9.92
C MET A 95 44.93 2.91 8.47
N LEU A 96 43.79 2.57 7.84
CA LEU A 96 43.74 2.19 6.42
C LEU A 96 44.16 3.33 5.49
N GLU A 97 43.62 4.54 5.68
CA GLU A 97 43.95 5.70 4.85
C GLU A 97 45.45 6.04 4.89
N ASN A 98 46.10 5.78 6.02
CA ASN A 98 47.51 6.07 6.24
C ASN A 98 48.43 4.85 6.10
N GLY A 99 47.90 3.69 5.69
CA GLY A 99 48.68 2.47 5.49
C GLY A 99 49.33 1.91 6.76
N LEU A 100 48.69 2.09 7.92
CA LEU A 100 49.16 1.63 9.23
C LEU A 100 48.59 0.25 9.57
N SER A 101 49.47 -0.71 9.89
CA SER A 101 49.05 -2.05 10.34
C SER A 101 48.86 -2.17 11.86
N GLU A 102 49.43 -1.23 12.63
CA GLU A 102 49.24 -1.14 14.09
C GLU A 102 49.18 0.31 14.55
N LEU A 103 48.42 0.55 15.63
CA LEU A 103 48.28 1.85 16.29
C LEU A 103 48.27 1.64 17.80
N HIS A 104 49.14 2.33 18.52
CA HIS A 104 49.21 2.30 19.99
C HIS A 104 49.08 3.71 20.54
N LEU A 105 48.06 3.95 21.37
CA LEU A 105 47.76 5.25 21.95
C LEU A 105 47.62 5.15 23.47
N PRO A 106 48.32 6.00 24.24
CA PRO A 106 48.03 6.16 25.66
C PRO A 106 46.71 6.92 25.83
N LEU A 107 45.83 6.46 26.73
CA LEU A 107 44.55 7.11 27.04
C LEU A 107 44.62 7.99 28.31
N GLY A 108 45.76 7.98 29.00
CA GLY A 108 45.98 8.80 30.20
C GLY A 108 46.14 10.31 29.94
N GLY A 109 46.33 10.73 28.68
CA GLY A 109 46.50 12.13 28.26
C GLY A 109 45.34 12.67 27.43
N GLU A 110 45.54 13.75 26.68
CA GLU A 110 44.60 14.17 25.63
C GLU A 110 44.48 13.07 24.56
N VAL A 111 43.25 12.73 24.19
CA VAL A 111 42.95 11.75 23.14
C VAL A 111 42.43 12.50 21.92
N PRO A 112 42.71 12.05 20.68
CA PRO A 112 42.21 12.73 19.49
C PRO A 112 40.67 12.81 19.48
N ASP A 113 40.13 14.03 19.40
CA ASP A 113 38.68 14.29 19.41
C ASP A 113 37.94 13.64 18.23
N GLN A 114 38.65 13.34 17.15
CA GLN A 114 38.12 12.72 15.94
C GLN A 114 37.69 11.24 16.13
N PHE A 115 38.04 10.60 17.25
CA PHE A 115 37.73 9.20 17.52
C PHE A 115 36.84 9.04 18.77
N PRO A 116 35.50 9.05 18.63
CA PRO A 116 34.57 8.97 19.76
C PRO A 116 34.85 7.78 20.70
N VAL A 117 35.19 6.62 20.14
CA VAL A 117 35.52 5.40 20.89
C VAL A 117 36.66 5.61 21.90
N LEU A 118 37.66 6.44 21.60
CA LEU A 118 38.78 6.67 22.53
C LEU A 118 38.33 7.49 23.75
N ALA A 119 37.41 8.44 23.55
CA ALA A 119 36.82 9.23 24.62
C ALA A 119 35.96 8.34 25.54
N GLU A 120 35.15 7.44 24.97
CA GLU A 120 34.34 6.47 25.72
C GLU A 120 35.21 5.54 26.58
N LEU A 121 36.28 4.96 26.01
CA LEU A 121 37.20 4.09 26.76
C LEU A 121 37.92 4.83 27.89
N LYS A 122 38.31 6.09 27.64
CA LYS A 122 38.92 6.94 28.67
C LYS A 122 37.94 7.24 29.81
N GLN A 123 36.68 7.54 29.49
CA GLN A 123 35.62 7.72 30.49
C GLN A 123 35.34 6.44 31.28
N ALA A 124 35.46 5.27 30.65
CA ALA A 124 35.38 3.96 31.30
C ALA A 124 36.62 3.62 32.17
N GLY A 125 37.62 4.49 32.24
CA GLY A 125 38.81 4.32 33.07
C GLY A 125 39.95 3.55 32.40
N HIS A 126 39.90 3.33 31.08
CA HIS A 126 40.99 2.69 30.34
C HIS A 126 42.15 3.68 30.15
N THR A 127 43.37 3.16 30.20
CA THR A 127 44.62 3.94 30.20
C THR A 127 45.48 3.70 28.96
N GLY A 128 45.19 2.65 28.17
CA GLY A 128 45.90 2.36 26.93
C GLY A 128 45.01 1.69 25.89
N TYR A 129 45.29 1.99 24.62
CA TYR A 129 44.60 1.49 23.44
C TYR A 129 45.61 0.93 22.45
N PHE A 130 45.39 -0.30 22.01
CA PHE A 130 46.14 -0.92 20.92
C PHE A 130 45.16 -1.34 19.83
N ALA A 131 45.53 -1.17 18.56
CA ALA A 131 44.76 -1.61 17.41
C ALA A 131 45.70 -2.22 16.36
N GLN A 132 45.24 -3.23 15.64
CA GLN A 132 45.96 -3.87 14.55
C GLN A 132 44.98 -4.20 13.42
N ILE A 133 45.49 -4.10 12.19
CA ILE A 133 44.82 -4.54 10.97
C ILE A 133 45.63 -5.69 10.43
N LEU A 134 45.00 -6.85 10.31
CA LEU A 134 45.63 -8.04 9.73
C LEU A 134 44.99 -8.34 8.38
N PRO A 135 45.75 -8.26 7.28
CA PRO A 135 45.23 -8.65 5.98
C PRO A 135 44.93 -10.14 5.99
N LEU A 136 43.69 -10.47 5.62
CA LEU A 136 43.20 -11.82 5.35
C LEU A 136 43.39 -12.18 3.87
N GLY A 137 43.52 -11.16 3.01
CA GLY A 137 43.45 -11.24 1.56
C GLY A 137 44.72 -11.59 0.78
N GLY A 138 44.49 -12.02 -0.47
CA GLY A 138 45.38 -12.54 -1.51
C GLY A 138 44.51 -13.00 -2.70
N ASN A 139 44.94 -13.99 -3.49
CA ASN A 139 44.09 -14.55 -4.59
C ASN A 139 42.85 -15.34 -4.10
N ASP A 140 42.77 -15.65 -2.80
CA ASP A 140 41.70 -16.45 -2.19
C ASP A 140 40.72 -15.61 -1.34
N ALA A 141 40.69 -14.30 -1.54
CA ALA A 141 39.72 -13.42 -0.89
C ALA A 141 38.29 -13.77 -1.37
N ILE A 142 37.35 -13.87 -0.43
CA ILE A 142 35.93 -14.08 -0.72
C ILE A 142 35.20 -12.77 -0.45
N GLY A 143 34.76 -12.09 -1.51
CA GLY A 143 34.11 -10.78 -1.40
C GLY A 143 35.09 -9.70 -0.91
N GLU A 144 34.62 -8.84 0.00
CA GLU A 144 35.40 -7.76 0.62
C GLU A 144 36.04 -8.18 1.95
N MET A 145 36.07 -9.48 2.28
CA MET A 145 36.68 -10.02 3.50
C MET A 145 38.21 -10.00 3.41
N ASP A 146 38.78 -8.80 3.37
CA ASP A 146 40.18 -8.55 3.07
C ASP A 146 41.02 -8.34 4.33
N ASN A 147 40.40 -7.94 5.43
CA ASN A 147 41.08 -7.58 6.68
C ASN A 147 40.34 -8.06 7.92
N LEU A 148 41.10 -8.29 8.99
CA LEU A 148 40.60 -8.41 10.35
C LEU A 148 41.03 -7.19 11.16
N TYR A 149 40.07 -6.49 11.74
CA TYR A 149 40.31 -5.30 12.55
C TYR A 149 40.19 -5.66 14.01
N CYS A 150 41.26 -5.49 14.77
CA CYS A 150 41.26 -5.87 16.17
C CYS A 150 41.71 -4.70 17.05
N ARG A 151 41.04 -4.48 18.18
CA ARG A 151 41.43 -3.50 19.20
C ARG A 151 41.41 -4.11 20.60
N TRP A 152 42.28 -3.63 21.46
CA TRP A 152 42.48 -4.08 22.84
C TRP A 152 42.70 -2.87 23.73
N SER A 153 42.17 -2.91 24.95
CA SER A 153 42.37 -1.86 25.94
C SER A 153 42.88 -2.40 27.28
N THR A 154 43.55 -1.54 28.03
CA THR A 154 44.08 -1.84 29.37
C THR A 154 43.70 -0.75 30.36
N ASP A 155 43.56 -1.12 31.63
CA ASP A 155 43.44 -0.23 32.79
C ASP A 155 44.77 -0.08 33.56
N ARG A 156 45.85 -0.67 33.04
CA ARG A 156 47.17 -0.61 33.67
C ARG A 156 47.67 0.83 33.67
N LEU A 157 48.08 1.33 34.84
CA LEU A 157 48.72 2.64 34.92
C LEU A 157 49.92 2.71 33.96
N GLY A 158 49.91 3.71 33.06
CA GLY A 158 50.92 3.88 32.01
C GLY A 158 50.65 3.12 30.69
N GLY A 159 49.52 2.43 30.56
CA GLY A 159 49.13 1.72 29.34
C GLY A 159 49.79 0.35 29.18
N PHE A 160 49.79 -0.18 27.94
CA PHE A 160 50.41 -1.48 27.64
C PHE A 160 51.93 -1.38 27.71
N ARG A 161 52.58 -2.40 28.28
CA ARG A 161 54.05 -2.49 28.21
C ARG A 161 54.46 -2.98 26.83
N ARG A 162 55.71 -2.70 26.46
CA ARG A 162 56.33 -3.24 25.24
C ARG A 162 56.21 -4.77 25.15
N GLU A 163 56.42 -5.47 26.25
CA GLU A 163 56.24 -6.94 26.34
C GLU A 163 54.80 -7.40 26.07
N ASP A 164 53.80 -6.60 26.47
CA ASP A 164 52.39 -6.92 26.25
C ASP A 164 52.05 -6.75 24.75
N LEU A 165 52.57 -5.68 24.12
CA LEU A 165 52.43 -5.44 22.67
C LEU A 165 53.13 -6.53 21.85
N ASP A 166 54.34 -6.94 22.24
CA ASP A 166 55.07 -8.00 21.55
C ASP A 166 54.35 -9.36 21.66
N ALA A 167 53.65 -9.62 22.76
CA ALA A 167 52.80 -10.80 22.90
C ALA A 167 51.62 -10.77 21.92
N PHE A 168 50.93 -9.63 21.77
CA PHE A 168 49.87 -9.48 20.76
C PHE A 168 50.41 -9.67 19.34
N ARG A 169 51.52 -9.02 18.98
CA ARG A 169 52.16 -9.19 17.66
C ARG A 169 52.49 -10.65 17.34
N ARG A 170 52.86 -11.44 18.35
CA ARG A 170 53.17 -12.87 18.17
C ARG A 170 51.92 -13.75 18.07
N LEU A 171 50.89 -13.47 18.86
CA LEU A 171 49.74 -14.36 19.03
C LEU A 171 48.56 -14.03 18.11
N VAL A 172 48.30 -12.75 17.85
CA VAL A 172 47.14 -12.29 17.07
C VAL A 172 47.13 -12.88 15.65
N PRO A 173 48.26 -13.08 14.94
CA PRO A 173 48.24 -13.77 13.64
C PRO A 173 47.67 -15.20 13.71
N ALA A 174 47.95 -15.97 14.77
CA ALA A 174 47.40 -17.31 14.95
C ALA A 174 45.91 -17.28 15.28
N LEU A 175 45.47 -16.30 16.10
CA LEU A 175 44.05 -16.06 16.35
C LEU A 175 43.32 -15.69 15.06
N THR A 176 43.93 -14.82 14.25
CA THR A 176 43.40 -14.36 12.97
C THR A 176 43.19 -15.51 12.00
N LEU A 177 44.14 -16.44 11.93
CA LEU A 177 44.00 -17.65 11.11
C LEU A 177 42.85 -18.55 11.60
N ALA A 178 42.70 -18.72 12.92
CA ALA A 178 41.60 -19.50 13.48
C ALA A 178 40.23 -18.86 13.21
N ILE A 179 40.11 -17.53 13.39
CA ILE A 179 38.90 -16.76 13.07
C ILE A 179 38.59 -16.85 11.56
N LYS A 180 39.59 -16.67 10.69
CA LYS A 180 39.41 -16.81 9.23
C LYS A 180 38.84 -18.18 8.87
N SER A 181 39.31 -19.24 9.51
CA SER A 181 38.81 -20.60 9.27
C SER A 181 37.33 -20.77 9.68
N ALA A 182 36.92 -20.17 10.79
CA ALA A 182 35.54 -20.17 11.23
C ALA A 182 34.64 -19.36 10.26
N ALA A 183 35.07 -18.15 9.92
CA ALA A 183 34.32 -17.24 9.06
C ALA A 183 34.11 -17.81 7.65
N LEU A 184 35.14 -18.44 7.05
CA LEU A 184 35.02 -19.10 5.73
C LEU A 184 33.96 -20.22 5.74
N ARG A 185 33.86 -20.97 6.83
CA ARG A 185 32.83 -22.01 6.99
C ARG A 185 31.44 -21.38 7.07
N GLN A 186 31.30 -20.26 7.79
CA GLN A 186 30.03 -19.54 7.90
C GLN A 186 29.60 -18.95 6.55
N VAL A 187 30.52 -18.38 5.77
CA VAL A 187 30.25 -17.89 4.41
C VAL A 187 29.81 -19.03 3.50
N ALA A 188 30.50 -20.18 3.54
CA ALA A 188 30.11 -21.36 2.76
C ALA A 188 28.69 -21.84 3.13
N ASN A 189 28.37 -21.90 4.43
CA ASN A 189 27.02 -22.24 4.89
C ASN A 189 25.99 -21.24 4.36
N SER A 190 26.27 -19.95 4.50
CA SER A 190 25.35 -18.86 4.12
C SER A 190 25.07 -18.88 2.62
N LEU A 191 26.10 -18.99 1.77
CA LEU A 191 25.93 -19.07 0.32
C LEU A 191 25.10 -20.28 -0.08
N VAL A 192 25.41 -21.45 0.48
CA VAL A 192 24.72 -22.68 0.13
C VAL A 192 23.25 -22.66 0.59
N GLU A 193 22.95 -22.07 1.75
CA GLU A 193 21.57 -21.89 2.21
C GLU A 193 20.79 -20.87 1.37
N VAL A 194 21.41 -19.75 0.98
CA VAL A 194 20.76 -18.71 0.16
C VAL A 194 20.42 -19.24 -1.23
N TYR A 195 21.32 -19.99 -1.87
CA TYR A 195 21.12 -20.43 -3.26
C TYR A 195 20.39 -21.78 -3.41
N LEU A 196 20.57 -22.71 -2.47
CA LEU A 196 19.94 -24.04 -2.54
C LEU A 196 18.77 -24.20 -1.58
N GLY A 197 18.61 -23.29 -0.62
CA GLY A 197 17.68 -23.44 0.50
C GLY A 197 18.28 -24.26 1.65
N HIS A 198 17.73 -24.08 2.85
CA HIS A 198 18.29 -24.63 4.09
C HIS A 198 18.54 -26.15 4.06
N ASP A 199 17.56 -26.96 3.64
CA ASP A 199 17.67 -28.42 3.67
C ASP A 199 18.61 -28.98 2.59
N ALA A 200 18.44 -28.55 1.33
CA ALA A 200 19.32 -28.97 0.24
C ALA A 200 20.76 -28.48 0.49
N GLY A 201 20.91 -27.27 1.02
CA GLY A 201 22.19 -26.71 1.35
C GLY A 201 22.93 -27.49 2.43
N LYS A 202 22.25 -27.83 3.54
CA LYS A 202 22.82 -28.69 4.59
C LYS A 202 23.28 -30.04 4.03
N ARG A 203 22.50 -30.68 3.16
CA ARG A 203 22.87 -31.96 2.52
C ARG A 203 24.14 -31.84 1.67
N VAL A 204 24.30 -30.73 0.94
CA VAL A 204 25.51 -30.44 0.15
C VAL A 204 26.72 -30.31 1.06
N LEU A 205 26.60 -29.56 2.16
CA LEU A 205 27.67 -29.38 3.14
C LEU A 205 28.05 -30.67 3.88
N GLU A 206 27.10 -31.59 4.05
CA GLU A 206 27.33 -32.95 4.56
C GLU A 206 27.96 -33.90 3.51
N GLY A 207 28.27 -33.41 2.30
CA GLY A 207 28.91 -34.18 1.24
C GLY A 207 27.96 -35.03 0.40
N ARG A 208 26.63 -34.83 0.48
CA ARG A 208 25.64 -35.55 -0.33
C ARG A 208 25.52 -34.94 -1.74
N ILE A 209 26.63 -34.84 -2.45
CA ILE A 209 26.76 -34.13 -3.75
C ILE A 209 26.91 -35.07 -4.96
N ALA A 210 26.77 -36.38 -4.76
CA ALA A 210 26.95 -37.38 -5.81
C ALA A 210 25.87 -37.26 -6.90
N ARG A 211 26.29 -37.09 -8.15
CA ARG A 211 25.39 -37.04 -9.31
C ARG A 211 24.62 -38.36 -9.45
N GLY A 212 23.33 -38.28 -9.74
CA GLY A 212 22.46 -39.44 -9.97
C GLY A 212 21.81 -40.04 -8.71
N ARG A 213 22.11 -39.53 -7.52
CA ARG A 213 21.41 -39.90 -6.29
C ARG A 213 20.11 -39.11 -6.18
N VAL A 214 18.98 -39.79 -6.36
CA VAL A 214 17.63 -39.21 -6.22
C VAL A 214 17.06 -39.68 -4.89
N GLU A 215 16.63 -38.74 -4.04
CA GLU A 215 15.85 -39.05 -2.84
C GLU A 215 14.41 -38.61 -3.07
N SER A 216 13.46 -39.51 -2.80
CA SER A 216 12.05 -39.16 -2.79
C SER A 216 11.74 -38.41 -1.49
N ILE A 217 11.08 -37.27 -1.61
CA ILE A 217 10.57 -36.49 -0.48
C ILE A 217 9.06 -36.31 -0.64
N HIS A 218 8.34 -36.34 0.49
CA HIS A 218 6.95 -35.92 0.52
C HIS A 218 6.94 -34.41 0.79
N THR A 219 6.51 -33.63 -0.20
CA THR A 219 6.47 -32.17 -0.12
C THR A 219 5.17 -31.63 -0.70
N VAL A 220 4.79 -30.44 -0.26
CA VAL A 220 3.71 -29.66 -0.86
C VAL A 220 4.35 -28.60 -1.75
N LEU A 221 3.98 -28.59 -3.03
CA LEU A 221 4.40 -27.55 -3.96
C LEU A 221 3.43 -26.39 -3.84
N TRP A 222 3.98 -25.21 -3.51
CA TRP A 222 3.23 -23.98 -3.46
C TRP A 222 3.85 -22.99 -4.44
N TYR A 223 2.99 -22.38 -5.25
CA TYR A 223 3.35 -21.36 -6.22
C TYR A 223 2.63 -20.08 -5.84
N SER A 224 3.33 -18.96 -5.94
CA SER A 224 2.78 -17.64 -5.66
C SER A 224 3.50 -16.64 -6.56
N ASP A 225 2.70 -15.90 -7.31
CA ASP A 225 3.13 -14.92 -8.30
C ASP A 225 2.36 -13.62 -8.05
N MET A 226 2.94 -12.49 -8.46
CA MET A 226 2.27 -11.20 -8.43
C MET A 226 1.44 -11.03 -9.70
N ALA A 227 0.13 -10.92 -9.53
CA ALA A 227 -0.78 -10.70 -10.65
C ALA A 227 -0.36 -9.46 -11.45
N ASN A 228 -0.30 -9.60 -12.79
CA ASN A 228 0.13 -8.55 -13.72
C ASN A 228 1.56 -8.00 -13.53
N TYR A 229 2.46 -8.76 -12.90
CA TYR A 229 3.85 -8.33 -12.67
C TYR A 229 4.56 -7.86 -13.94
N THR A 230 4.35 -8.51 -15.08
CA THR A 230 4.97 -8.11 -16.35
C THR A 230 4.62 -6.66 -16.71
N SER A 231 3.34 -6.32 -16.72
CA SER A 231 2.90 -4.95 -17.00
C SER A 231 3.34 -3.96 -15.91
N LEU A 232 3.39 -4.40 -14.65
CA LEU A 232 3.89 -3.60 -13.55
C LEU A 232 5.37 -3.24 -13.73
N SER A 233 6.21 -4.21 -14.08
CA SER A 233 7.64 -4.03 -14.27
C SER A 233 8.01 -3.11 -15.44
N GLU A 234 7.08 -2.94 -16.40
CA GLU A 234 7.24 -2.04 -17.53
C GLU A 234 6.75 -0.61 -17.24
N THR A 235 5.91 -0.43 -16.21
CA THR A 235 5.21 0.84 -15.94
C THR A 235 5.66 1.54 -14.67
N VAL A 236 6.14 0.79 -13.68
CA VAL A 236 6.61 1.29 -12.38
C VAL A 236 8.12 1.42 -12.36
N HIS A 237 8.63 2.50 -11.79
CA HIS A 237 10.06 2.74 -11.68
C HIS A 237 10.74 1.73 -10.75
N SER A 238 11.96 1.30 -11.06
CA SER A 238 12.67 0.27 -10.29
C SER A 238 12.83 0.60 -8.80
N SER A 239 12.93 1.90 -8.46
CA SER A 239 13.00 2.36 -7.07
C SER A 239 11.72 2.13 -6.27
N GLU A 240 10.58 1.88 -6.92
CA GLU A 240 9.30 1.55 -6.26
C GLU A 240 8.98 0.05 -6.41
N LEU A 241 9.34 -0.53 -7.56
CA LEU A 241 9.10 -1.95 -7.85
C LEU A 241 9.87 -2.89 -6.92
N ILE A 242 11.16 -2.61 -6.68
CA ILE A 242 12.02 -3.46 -5.85
C ILE A 242 11.56 -3.45 -4.39
N PRO A 243 11.30 -2.29 -3.77
CA PRO A 243 10.61 -2.22 -2.48
C PRO A 243 9.36 -3.07 -2.38
N MET A 244 8.43 -2.90 -3.31
CA MET A 244 7.14 -3.59 -3.29
C MET A 244 7.31 -5.11 -3.41
N LEU A 245 8.29 -5.57 -4.20
CA LEU A 245 8.64 -7.00 -4.31
C LEU A 245 9.22 -7.54 -3.00
N ASN A 246 10.11 -6.79 -2.36
CA ASN A 246 10.70 -7.17 -1.09
C ASN A 246 9.61 -7.25 -0.01
N ASP A 247 8.78 -6.22 0.13
CA ASP A 247 7.69 -6.19 1.12
C ASP A 247 6.75 -7.41 0.97
N TYR A 248 6.38 -7.74 -0.27
CA TYR A 248 5.56 -8.91 -0.57
C TYR A 248 6.27 -10.22 -0.21
N ALA A 249 7.48 -10.42 -0.75
CA ALA A 249 8.19 -11.67 -0.64
C ALA A 249 8.62 -11.95 0.81
N GLU A 250 9.00 -10.92 1.55
CA GLU A 250 9.56 -11.02 2.88
C GLU A 250 8.49 -11.30 3.95
N VAL A 251 7.35 -10.58 3.97
CA VAL A 251 6.25 -10.87 4.90
C VAL A 251 5.75 -12.31 4.70
N ARG A 252 5.62 -12.73 3.44
CA ARG A 252 5.24 -14.09 3.06
C ARG A 252 6.26 -15.12 3.56
N ALA A 253 7.54 -14.90 3.30
CA ALA A 253 8.62 -15.79 3.73
C ALA A 253 8.69 -15.89 5.27
N LEU A 254 8.48 -14.78 5.97
CA LEU A 254 8.43 -14.75 7.43
C LEU A 254 7.32 -15.63 7.98
N PHE A 255 6.08 -15.45 7.51
CA PHE A 255 4.93 -16.24 7.98
C PHE A 255 5.15 -17.73 7.75
N LEU A 256 5.58 -18.12 6.56
CA LEU A 256 5.76 -19.55 6.22
C LEU A 256 6.93 -20.19 6.97
N ARG A 257 8.02 -19.45 7.17
CA ARG A 257 9.17 -19.94 7.95
C ARG A 257 8.79 -20.11 9.41
N LYS A 258 8.07 -19.14 9.99
CA LYS A 258 7.66 -19.18 11.40
C LYS A 258 6.61 -20.27 11.63
N ALA A 259 5.57 -20.33 10.79
CA ALA A 259 4.55 -21.37 10.85
C ALA A 259 5.13 -22.77 10.61
N GLY A 260 6.12 -22.90 9.71
CA GLY A 260 6.85 -24.15 9.51
C GLY A 260 7.59 -24.65 10.76
N LYS A 261 8.04 -23.73 11.64
CA LYS A 261 8.61 -24.09 12.96
C LYS A 261 7.54 -24.50 13.98
N GLU A 262 6.33 -23.96 13.86
CA GLU A 262 5.18 -24.26 14.73
C GLU A 262 4.47 -25.57 14.32
N GLY A 263 4.57 -25.97 13.05
CA GLY A 263 4.18 -27.28 12.54
C GLY A 263 3.58 -27.22 11.14
N THR A 264 3.64 -28.34 10.40
CA THR A 264 3.15 -28.43 9.01
C THR A 264 1.67 -28.07 8.87
N ALA A 265 0.84 -28.38 9.87
CA ALA A 265 -0.58 -28.06 9.84
C ALA A 265 -0.85 -26.54 9.90
N ALA A 266 -0.13 -25.80 10.75
CA ALA A 266 -0.24 -24.34 10.85
C ALA A 266 0.21 -23.67 9.55
N GLN A 267 1.33 -24.12 8.99
CA GLN A 267 1.84 -23.63 7.70
C GLN A 267 0.83 -23.83 6.56
N LEU A 268 0.21 -25.01 6.46
CA LEU A 268 -0.81 -25.29 5.44
C LEU A 268 -2.09 -24.48 5.64
N HIS A 269 -2.51 -24.29 6.90
CA HIS A 269 -3.68 -23.48 7.22
C HIS A 269 -3.50 -22.02 6.77
N ILE A 270 -2.35 -21.42 7.09
CA ILE A 270 -2.00 -20.06 6.69
C ILE A 270 -1.93 -19.97 5.16
N ALA A 271 -1.26 -20.90 4.49
CA ALA A 271 -1.15 -20.91 3.03
C ALA A 271 -2.52 -20.96 2.34
N TYR A 272 -3.46 -21.79 2.83
CA TYR A 272 -4.82 -21.86 2.29
C TYR A 272 -5.60 -20.55 2.50
N GLN A 273 -5.50 -19.95 3.68
CA GLN A 273 -6.17 -18.67 3.95
C GLN A 273 -5.56 -17.54 3.12
N TRP A 274 -4.25 -17.54 2.93
CA TRP A 274 -3.55 -16.57 2.08
C TRP A 274 -4.07 -16.63 0.65
N ASP A 275 -4.13 -17.82 0.05
CA ASP A 275 -4.64 -18.03 -1.31
C ASP A 275 -6.07 -17.49 -1.47
N ARG A 276 -6.95 -17.79 -0.51
CA ARG A 276 -8.32 -17.26 -0.50
C ARG A 276 -8.36 -15.73 -0.43
N ILE A 277 -7.53 -15.13 0.43
CA ILE A 277 -7.45 -13.68 0.60
C ILE A 277 -6.98 -13.02 -0.69
N GLU A 278 -5.91 -13.54 -1.30
CA GLU A 278 -5.39 -13.08 -2.59
C GLU A 278 -6.46 -13.17 -3.68
N HIS A 279 -7.08 -14.34 -3.83
CA HIS A 279 -8.11 -14.55 -4.84
C HIS A 279 -9.26 -13.54 -4.72
N ARG A 280 -9.70 -13.26 -3.49
CA ARG A 280 -10.75 -12.29 -3.23
C ARG A 280 -10.30 -10.85 -3.46
N LEU A 281 -9.08 -10.50 -3.09
CA LEU A 281 -8.52 -9.17 -3.37
C LEU A 281 -8.36 -8.91 -4.86
N GLN A 282 -8.18 -9.95 -5.69
CA GLN A 282 -8.15 -9.84 -7.15
C GLN A 282 -9.52 -9.61 -7.79
N ASP A 283 -10.63 -9.85 -7.08
CA ASP A 283 -11.97 -9.51 -7.57
C ASP A 283 -12.14 -7.98 -7.62
N ASP A 284 -12.32 -7.43 -8.82
CA ASP A 284 -12.48 -6.00 -9.03
C ASP A 284 -13.71 -5.43 -8.32
N ALA A 285 -14.80 -6.20 -8.16
CA ALA A 285 -15.96 -5.73 -7.42
C ALA A 285 -15.59 -5.44 -5.96
N PHE A 286 -14.80 -6.33 -5.35
CA PHE A 286 -14.30 -6.20 -3.99
C PHE A 286 -13.23 -5.10 -3.88
N TRP A 287 -12.27 -5.08 -4.81
CA TRP A 287 -11.17 -4.11 -4.80
C TRP A 287 -11.66 -2.67 -4.97
N TYR A 288 -12.50 -2.41 -5.98
CA TYR A 288 -13.03 -1.07 -6.22
C TYR A 288 -14.11 -0.67 -5.20
N PHE A 289 -14.67 -1.60 -4.43
CA PHE A 289 -15.43 -1.22 -3.24
C PHE A 289 -14.52 -0.54 -2.20
N LEU A 290 -13.35 -1.10 -1.92
CA LEU A 290 -12.40 -0.59 -0.94
C LEU A 290 -11.58 0.61 -1.43
N GLN A 291 -11.13 0.59 -2.68
CA GLN A 291 -10.14 1.53 -3.22
C GLN A 291 -10.70 2.41 -4.34
N ASN A 292 -10.14 3.61 -4.48
CA ASN A 292 -10.56 4.60 -5.47
C ASN A 292 -9.68 4.61 -6.73
N SER A 293 -8.42 4.22 -6.60
CA SER A 293 -7.49 4.10 -7.72
C SER A 293 -7.37 2.64 -8.14
N GLY A 294 -7.23 2.43 -9.45
CA GLY A 294 -6.70 1.18 -10.01
C GLY A 294 -5.17 1.16 -10.00
N ALA A 295 -4.52 1.91 -9.10
CA ALA A 295 -3.07 1.90 -9.02
C ALA A 295 -2.61 0.46 -8.83
N GLN A 296 -1.62 0.05 -9.63
CA GLN A 296 -1.09 -1.31 -9.64
C GLN A 296 -0.19 -1.49 -8.42
N THR A 297 -0.79 -1.50 -7.23
CA THR A 297 -0.11 -1.82 -5.97
C THR A 297 -0.36 -3.27 -5.59
N ASN A 298 0.52 -3.81 -4.78
CA ASN A 298 0.33 -5.09 -4.12
C ASN A 298 -0.98 -5.09 -3.31
N ARG A 299 -2.04 -5.74 -3.82
CA ARG A 299 -3.40 -5.68 -3.23
C ARG A 299 -3.45 -6.25 -1.81
N ILE A 300 -2.67 -7.28 -1.49
CA ILE A 300 -2.57 -7.81 -0.12
C ILE A 300 -1.76 -6.89 0.81
N GLY A 301 -0.91 -6.03 0.25
CA GLY A 301 -0.21 -4.97 0.98
C GLY A 301 -1.17 -4.08 1.76
N LEU A 302 -2.31 -3.71 1.15
CA LEU A 302 -3.39 -2.97 1.83
C LEU A 302 -3.82 -3.64 3.14
N LEU A 303 -3.97 -4.96 3.14
CA LEU A 303 -4.40 -5.69 4.32
C LEU A 303 -3.32 -5.64 5.42
N PHE A 304 -2.04 -5.77 5.04
CA PHE A 304 -0.93 -5.67 5.98
C PHE A 304 -0.81 -4.26 6.56
N ASP A 305 -0.98 -3.22 5.75
CA ASP A 305 -0.96 -1.84 6.20
C ASP A 305 -2.09 -1.56 7.20
N LEU A 306 -3.31 -2.04 6.89
CA LEU A 306 -4.46 -1.90 7.79
C LEU A 306 -4.23 -2.60 9.12
N VAL A 307 -3.65 -3.81 9.11
CA VAL A 307 -3.34 -4.57 10.33
C VAL A 307 -2.25 -3.84 11.14
N ALA A 308 -1.17 -3.41 10.49
CA ALA A 308 -0.09 -2.68 11.13
C ALA A 308 -0.57 -1.37 11.78
N GLN A 309 -1.48 -0.63 11.12
CA GLN A 309 -2.11 0.56 11.68
C GLN A 309 -2.85 0.29 13.00
N THR A 310 -3.35 -0.93 13.22
CA THR A 310 -4.00 -1.28 14.50
C THR A 310 -3.03 -1.52 15.64
N TRP A 311 -1.74 -1.75 15.36
CA TRP A 311 -0.74 -2.12 16.37
C TRP A 311 -0.08 -0.94 17.09
N LYS A 312 -0.48 0.31 16.78
CA LYS A 312 -0.03 1.54 17.46
C LYS A 312 1.48 1.57 17.75
N ASP A 313 2.28 1.64 16.69
CA ASP A 313 3.54 2.37 16.71
C ASP A 313 3.74 3.00 15.33
N LYS A 314 4.00 4.31 15.31
CA LYS A 314 4.29 5.05 14.09
C LYS A 314 5.79 4.96 13.83
N ALA A 315 6.16 4.44 12.67
CA ALA A 315 7.38 4.78 11.96
C ALA A 315 6.99 5.07 10.52
N ASN A 316 7.39 6.25 10.09
CA ASN A 316 6.95 6.96 8.91
C ASN A 316 7.74 6.51 7.68
N ASP A 317 7.91 5.20 7.53
CA ASP A 317 8.87 4.61 6.61
C ASP A 317 8.17 3.76 5.56
N ASP A 318 8.56 3.95 4.30
CA ASP A 318 7.91 3.35 3.13
C ASP A 318 8.14 1.81 3.03
N HIS A 319 8.77 1.21 4.05
CA HIS A 319 9.04 -0.24 4.25
C HIS A 319 8.53 -0.79 5.61
N ALA A 320 7.57 -0.09 6.22
CA ALA A 320 7.09 -0.36 7.57
C ALA A 320 6.59 -1.81 7.80
N ALA A 321 5.84 -2.39 6.86
CA ALA A 321 5.09 -3.61 7.10
C ALA A 321 5.99 -4.79 7.50
N PHE A 322 7.09 -5.03 6.77
CA PHE A 322 8.00 -6.15 7.09
C PHE A 322 8.54 -6.09 8.52
N SER A 323 9.07 -4.93 8.93
CA SER A 323 9.63 -4.74 10.27
C SER A 323 8.59 -4.95 11.38
N TYR A 324 7.36 -4.45 11.19
CA TYR A 324 6.26 -4.68 12.14
C TYR A 324 5.88 -6.14 12.25
N PHE A 325 5.70 -6.82 11.11
CA PHE A 325 5.32 -8.22 11.10
C PHE A 325 6.45 -9.11 11.64
N SER A 326 7.72 -8.79 11.34
CA SER A 326 8.90 -9.49 11.89
C SER A 326 8.93 -9.42 13.42
N ALA A 327 8.80 -8.21 13.98
CA ALA A 327 8.75 -8.01 15.43
C ALA A 327 7.54 -8.71 16.07
N ALA A 328 6.35 -8.55 15.47
CA ALA A 328 5.12 -9.18 15.94
C ALA A 328 5.21 -10.72 15.95
N LEU A 329 5.76 -11.31 14.88
CA LEU A 329 5.95 -12.76 14.76
C LEU A 329 7.01 -13.30 15.72
N ALA A 330 8.03 -12.49 16.04
CA ALA A 330 9.03 -12.85 17.04
C ALA A 330 8.40 -12.95 18.45
N GLU A 331 7.56 -11.99 18.81
CA GLU A 331 6.93 -11.88 20.14
C GLU A 331 5.70 -12.77 20.31
N ARG A 332 4.76 -12.76 19.35
CA ARG A 332 3.41 -13.33 19.47
C ARG A 332 3.24 -14.69 18.78
N GLY A 333 4.12 -15.05 17.85
CA GLY A 333 4.01 -16.29 17.05
C GLY A 333 3.16 -16.16 15.77
N ALA A 334 3.27 -17.12 14.85
CA ALA A 334 2.63 -17.02 13.53
C ALA A 334 1.10 -17.08 13.59
N ASP A 335 0.55 -18.04 14.34
CA ASP A 335 -0.90 -18.22 14.43
C ASP A 335 -1.63 -16.99 14.98
N ALA A 336 -1.08 -16.35 16.02
CA ALA A 336 -1.69 -15.18 16.64
C ALA A 336 -1.71 -13.99 15.68
N VAL A 337 -0.56 -13.67 15.07
CA VAL A 337 -0.45 -12.56 14.13
C VAL A 337 -1.29 -12.80 12.88
N TRP A 338 -1.29 -14.02 12.36
CA TRP A 338 -2.10 -14.37 11.19
C TRP A 338 -3.60 -14.30 11.47
N LYS A 339 -4.04 -14.67 12.67
CA LYS A 339 -5.44 -14.51 13.09
C LYS A 339 -5.90 -13.05 13.01
N GLU A 340 -5.03 -12.09 13.33
CA GLU A 340 -5.34 -10.66 13.22
C GLU A 340 -5.48 -10.21 11.76
N VAL A 341 -4.61 -10.72 10.88
CA VAL A 341 -4.70 -10.51 9.42
C VAL A 341 -6.03 -11.05 8.89
N ASN A 342 -6.33 -12.32 9.17
CA ASN A 342 -7.54 -12.97 8.69
C ASN A 342 -8.81 -12.34 9.27
N ASN A 343 -8.83 -11.93 10.54
CA ASN A 343 -9.98 -11.22 11.13
C ASN A 343 -10.20 -9.85 10.47
N THR A 344 -9.14 -9.16 10.11
CA THR A 344 -9.24 -7.87 9.40
C THR A 344 -9.83 -8.09 8.00
N PHE A 345 -9.35 -9.10 7.27
CA PHE A 345 -9.92 -9.48 5.97
C PHE A 345 -11.40 -9.87 6.08
N LEU A 346 -11.76 -10.72 7.04
CA LEU A 346 -13.15 -11.16 7.24
C LEU A 346 -14.09 -9.99 7.55
N ALA A 347 -13.62 -8.95 8.25
CA ALA A 347 -14.42 -7.74 8.48
C ALA A 347 -14.67 -6.97 7.17
N LEU A 348 -13.66 -6.85 6.30
CA LEU A 348 -13.83 -6.23 4.97
C LEU A 348 -14.77 -7.05 4.09
N GLU A 349 -14.69 -8.38 4.17
CA GLU A 349 -15.60 -9.29 3.46
C GLU A 349 -17.03 -9.18 3.98
N GLU A 350 -17.24 -9.08 5.30
CA GLU A 350 -18.56 -8.82 5.90
C GLU A 350 -19.14 -7.49 5.38
N TRP A 351 -18.34 -6.43 5.31
CA TRP A 351 -18.80 -5.14 4.78
C TRP A 351 -19.21 -5.22 3.31
N PHE A 352 -18.49 -6.02 2.52
CA PHE A 352 -18.82 -6.21 1.12
C PHE A 352 -20.08 -7.08 0.93
N GLU A 353 -20.26 -8.09 1.77
CA GLU A 353 -21.40 -9.01 1.65
C GLU A 353 -22.69 -8.45 2.26
N ASP A 354 -22.60 -7.70 3.35
CA ASP A 354 -23.75 -7.00 3.91
C ASP A 354 -24.18 -5.87 2.98
N ARG A 355 -25.41 -5.98 2.47
CA ARG A 355 -25.94 -5.03 1.49
C ARG A 355 -25.96 -3.60 2.01
N HIS A 356 -26.29 -3.36 3.27
CA HIS A 356 -26.33 -2.00 3.80
C HIS A 356 -24.92 -1.44 3.95
N LEU A 357 -24.00 -2.20 4.55
CA LEU A 357 -22.61 -1.80 4.73
C LEU A 357 -21.92 -1.56 3.39
N TYR A 358 -22.10 -2.43 2.40
CA TYR A 358 -21.53 -2.29 1.06
C TYR A 358 -21.81 -0.93 0.45
N HIS A 359 -23.08 -0.53 0.48
CA HIS A 359 -23.53 0.72 -0.12
C HIS A 359 -23.08 1.95 0.67
N VAL A 360 -23.23 1.92 2.00
CA VAL A 360 -22.95 3.08 2.86
C VAL A 360 -21.44 3.29 2.99
N ILE A 361 -20.67 2.24 3.27
CA ILE A 361 -19.21 2.31 3.35
C ILE A 361 -18.64 2.61 1.95
N GLY A 362 -19.13 1.97 0.89
CA GLY A 362 -18.64 2.22 -0.46
C GLY A 362 -18.82 3.69 -0.90
N PHE A 363 -19.93 4.33 -0.50
CA PHE A 363 -20.11 5.77 -0.70
C PHE A 363 -19.10 6.62 0.08
N LEU A 364 -18.87 6.30 1.35
CA LEU A 364 -17.92 7.03 2.20
C LEU A 364 -16.51 6.92 1.62
N LEU A 365 -16.06 5.70 1.34
CA LEU A 365 -14.74 5.43 0.77
C LEU A 365 -14.57 6.11 -0.58
N HIS A 366 -15.60 6.16 -1.43
CA HIS A 366 -15.52 6.87 -2.71
C HIS A 366 -15.18 8.37 -2.56
N HIS A 367 -15.58 9.00 -1.46
CA HIS A 367 -15.32 10.41 -1.20
C HIS A 367 -14.15 10.66 -0.25
N SER A 368 -13.39 9.62 0.12
CA SER A 368 -12.21 9.72 0.95
C SER A 368 -10.96 9.83 0.08
N ASP A 369 -10.17 10.90 0.25
CA ASP A 369 -8.89 11.08 -0.47
C ASP A 369 -7.85 10.01 -0.12
N ARG A 370 -7.95 9.43 1.09
CA ARG A 370 -7.12 8.31 1.57
C ARG A 370 -8.02 7.22 2.14
N SER A 371 -8.48 6.33 1.25
CA SER A 371 -9.34 5.18 1.59
C SER A 371 -8.74 4.31 2.69
N GLU A 372 -7.43 4.02 2.67
CA GLU A 372 -6.81 3.16 3.72
C GLU A 372 -7.04 3.70 5.12
N ARG A 373 -6.87 5.01 5.31
CA ARG A 373 -7.01 5.65 6.62
C ARG A 373 -8.47 5.64 7.09
N GLU A 374 -9.41 5.86 6.18
CA GLU A 374 -10.84 5.77 6.51
C GLU A 374 -11.23 4.33 6.84
N ILE A 375 -10.76 3.34 6.08
CA ILE A 375 -10.96 1.91 6.36
C ILE A 375 -10.42 1.57 7.76
N GLY A 376 -9.19 1.97 8.08
CA GLY A 376 -8.60 1.74 9.41
C GLY A 376 -9.44 2.36 10.54
N GLY A 377 -9.92 3.58 10.35
CA GLY A 377 -10.81 4.26 11.30
C GLY A 377 -12.16 3.54 11.49
N LEU A 378 -12.78 3.10 10.40
CA LEU A 378 -14.04 2.34 10.43
C LEU A 378 -13.87 0.94 11.04
N LEU A 379 -12.77 0.26 10.77
CA LEU A 379 -12.43 -1.02 11.40
C LEU A 379 -12.28 -0.85 12.91
N GLN A 380 -11.57 0.18 13.34
CA GLN A 380 -11.41 0.47 14.77
C GLN A 380 -12.75 0.81 15.43
N GLU A 381 -13.59 1.61 14.76
CA GLU A 381 -14.92 1.97 15.27
C GLU A 381 -15.82 0.73 15.40
N SER A 382 -15.96 -0.06 14.33
CA SER A 382 -16.83 -1.25 14.29
C SER A 382 -16.47 -2.32 15.34
N ARG A 383 -15.19 -2.41 15.74
CA ARG A 383 -14.74 -3.34 16.80
C ARG A 383 -15.16 -2.91 18.21
N ASN A 384 -15.46 -1.64 18.42
CA ASN A 384 -15.67 -1.06 19.75
C ASN A 384 -17.15 -0.77 20.08
N ILE A 385 -18.04 -0.87 19.09
CA ILE A 385 -19.47 -0.55 19.25
C ILE A 385 -20.36 -1.66 18.69
N SER A 386 -21.64 -1.66 19.05
CA SER A 386 -22.60 -2.63 18.52
C SER A 386 -22.87 -2.41 17.03
N LYS A 387 -23.35 -3.43 16.32
CA LYS A 387 -23.70 -3.33 14.89
C LYS A 387 -24.72 -2.21 14.63
N GLN A 388 -25.72 -2.06 15.49
CA GLN A 388 -26.74 -1.01 15.39
C GLN A 388 -26.12 0.39 15.60
N ALA A 389 -25.23 0.54 16.60
CA ALA A 389 -24.54 1.80 16.83
C ALA A 389 -23.60 2.17 15.66
N PHE A 390 -22.94 1.18 15.06
CA PHE A 390 -22.10 1.39 13.88
C PHE A 390 -22.92 1.81 12.64
N GLN A 391 -24.06 1.18 12.38
CA GLN A 391 -24.95 1.63 11.31
C GLN A 391 -25.46 3.06 11.54
N ALA A 392 -25.78 3.42 12.78
CA ALA A 392 -26.18 4.78 13.13
C ALA A 392 -25.04 5.79 12.94
N SER A 393 -23.80 5.44 13.30
CA SER A 393 -22.65 6.33 13.11
C SER A 393 -22.30 6.50 11.63
N LEU A 394 -22.41 5.43 10.83
CA LEU A 394 -22.27 5.51 9.37
C LEU A 394 -23.32 6.45 8.76
N ARG A 395 -24.59 6.35 9.18
CA ARG A 395 -25.65 7.27 8.76
C ARG A 395 -25.30 8.71 9.11
N GLN A 396 -24.78 8.96 10.31
CA GLN A 396 -24.34 10.31 10.71
C GLN A 396 -23.17 10.81 9.87
N ARG A 397 -22.21 9.94 9.52
CA ARG A 397 -21.10 10.28 8.61
C ARG A 397 -21.62 10.68 7.23
N ILE A 398 -22.59 9.94 6.68
CA ILE A 398 -23.27 10.30 5.43
C ILE A 398 -23.92 11.67 5.55
N PHE A 399 -24.69 11.90 6.62
CA PHE A 399 -25.34 13.19 6.87
C PHE A 399 -24.32 14.33 6.87
N ASN A 400 -23.26 14.22 7.66
CA ASN A 400 -22.22 15.24 7.77
C ASN A 400 -21.53 15.48 6.41
N SER A 401 -21.30 14.40 5.68
CA SER A 401 -20.70 14.40 4.34
C SER A 401 -21.59 15.11 3.30
N LEU A 402 -22.91 15.00 3.45
CA LEU A 402 -23.93 15.55 2.53
C LEU A 402 -24.50 16.90 2.94
N PHE A 403 -24.54 17.29 4.21
CA PHE A 403 -25.26 18.48 4.66
C PHE A 403 -24.52 19.26 5.76
N GLY A 404 -23.37 18.75 6.24
CA GLY A 404 -22.64 19.32 7.38
C GLY A 404 -23.20 18.86 8.74
N THR A 405 -22.59 19.32 9.83
CA THR A 405 -23.01 18.94 11.19
C THR A 405 -24.28 19.70 11.59
N PRO A 406 -25.39 19.02 11.92
CA PRO A 406 -26.61 19.71 12.36
C PRO A 406 -26.44 20.22 13.79
N LYS A 407 -27.08 21.36 14.11
CA LYS A 407 -27.09 21.93 15.47
C LYS A 407 -28.13 21.28 16.39
N GLN A 408 -29.21 20.72 15.82
CA GLN A 408 -30.30 19.96 16.45
C GLN A 408 -30.88 18.99 15.41
N ALA A 409 -31.46 17.86 15.85
CA ALA A 409 -31.81 16.74 14.96
C ALA A 409 -33.10 16.03 15.42
N ASP A 410 -34.25 16.67 15.24
CA ASP A 410 -35.51 15.95 15.09
C ASP A 410 -35.80 15.68 13.59
N GLY A 411 -36.73 14.77 13.30
CA GLY A 411 -37.02 14.33 11.93
C GLY A 411 -37.56 15.45 11.02
N GLU A 412 -38.32 16.39 11.58
CA GLU A 412 -38.90 17.52 10.85
C GLU A 412 -37.81 18.53 10.45
N THR A 413 -36.92 18.90 11.39
CA THR A 413 -35.78 19.79 11.11
C THR A 413 -34.84 19.20 10.04
N ILE A 414 -34.61 17.88 10.07
CA ILE A 414 -33.81 17.20 9.04
C ILE A 414 -34.50 17.29 7.67
N THR A 415 -35.81 17.08 7.62
CA THR A 415 -36.58 17.11 6.37
C THR A 415 -36.52 18.48 5.70
N ASP A 416 -36.72 19.54 6.48
CA ASP A 416 -36.65 20.91 5.98
C ASP A 416 -35.22 21.26 5.54
N LEU A 417 -34.20 20.89 6.33
CA LEU A 417 -32.81 21.12 5.98
C LEU A 417 -32.41 20.43 4.65
N VAL A 418 -32.82 19.16 4.46
CA VAL A 418 -32.55 18.42 3.23
C VAL A 418 -33.19 19.13 2.04
N ARG A 419 -34.46 19.54 2.17
CA ARG A 419 -35.20 20.25 1.11
C ARG A 419 -34.53 21.58 0.75
N ASP A 420 -34.21 22.40 1.75
CA ASP A 420 -33.61 23.73 1.56
C ASP A 420 -32.22 23.64 0.93
N GLN A 421 -31.37 22.74 1.44
CA GLN A 421 -30.03 22.55 0.87
C GLN A 421 -30.09 21.96 -0.54
N CYS A 422 -31.00 21.02 -0.83
CA CYS A 422 -31.17 20.50 -2.19
C CYS A 422 -31.68 21.57 -3.16
N ALA A 423 -32.58 22.45 -2.72
CA ALA A 423 -33.11 23.55 -3.55
C ALA A 423 -32.05 24.61 -3.87
N ALA A 424 -31.11 24.86 -2.94
CA ALA A 424 -30.01 25.80 -3.14
C ALA A 424 -28.90 25.27 -4.07
N VAL A 425 -28.86 23.96 -4.32
CA VAL A 425 -27.85 23.31 -5.14
C VAL A 425 -28.15 23.48 -6.63
N GLN A 426 -27.11 23.76 -7.41
CA GLN A 426 -27.15 24.08 -8.83
C GLN A 426 -25.93 23.49 -9.52
N TYR A 427 -25.93 23.41 -10.85
CA TYR A 427 -24.87 22.86 -11.69
C TYR A 427 -23.46 23.37 -11.34
N ARG A 428 -23.32 24.66 -11.02
CA ARG A 428 -22.05 25.27 -10.57
C ARG A 428 -21.46 24.64 -9.32
N HIS A 429 -22.28 24.01 -8.48
CA HIS A 429 -21.87 23.30 -7.26
C HIS A 429 -21.52 21.83 -7.58
N ALA A 430 -20.69 21.61 -8.62
CA ALA A 430 -20.49 20.32 -9.27
C ALA A 430 -20.17 19.16 -8.31
N VAL A 431 -19.25 19.37 -7.37
CA VAL A 431 -18.86 18.37 -6.37
C VAL A 431 -20.06 17.96 -5.50
N LYS A 432 -20.87 18.94 -5.08
CA LYS A 432 -22.04 18.71 -4.23
C LYS A 432 -23.14 17.98 -4.97
N VAL A 433 -23.42 18.38 -6.21
CA VAL A 433 -24.44 17.74 -7.07
C VAL A 433 -24.07 16.28 -7.31
N ARG A 434 -22.84 16.00 -7.76
CA ARG A 434 -22.39 14.61 -8.03
C ARG A 434 -22.55 13.72 -6.81
N LYS A 435 -22.16 14.24 -5.65
CA LYS A 435 -22.26 13.55 -4.37
C LYS A 435 -23.71 13.26 -3.95
N LEU A 436 -24.60 14.24 -4.09
CA LEU A 436 -26.04 14.06 -3.82
C LEU A 436 -26.69 13.06 -4.77
N LEU A 437 -26.43 13.16 -6.08
CA LEU A 437 -27.00 12.26 -7.07
C LEU A 437 -26.47 10.83 -6.92
N LEU A 438 -25.19 10.65 -6.59
CA LEU A 438 -24.64 9.33 -6.30
C LEU A 438 -25.30 8.73 -5.06
N PHE A 439 -25.42 9.50 -3.98
CA PHE A 439 -26.08 9.00 -2.79
C PHE A 439 -27.57 8.73 -3.02
N PHE A 440 -28.26 9.55 -3.82
CA PHE A 440 -29.66 9.30 -4.19
C PHE A 440 -29.83 7.95 -4.91
N ASN A 441 -28.92 7.59 -5.82
CA ASN A 441 -28.89 6.26 -6.43
C ASN A 441 -28.75 5.14 -5.39
N ILE A 442 -27.83 5.32 -4.45
CA ILE A 442 -27.56 4.35 -3.40
C ILE A 442 -28.74 4.22 -2.42
N ALA A 443 -29.29 5.33 -1.96
CA ALA A 443 -30.42 5.37 -1.03
C ALA A 443 -31.68 4.75 -1.66
N THR A 444 -31.95 5.02 -2.95
CA THR A 444 -33.06 4.40 -3.69
C THR A 444 -32.92 2.89 -3.78
N LEU A 445 -31.69 2.39 -3.96
CA LEU A 445 -31.45 0.94 -3.88
C LEU A 445 -31.77 0.43 -2.48
N LEU A 446 -31.22 1.05 -1.44
CA LEU A 446 -31.39 0.61 -0.05
C LEU A 446 -32.84 0.64 0.44
N GLU A 447 -33.67 1.58 -0.03
CA GLU A 447 -35.09 1.70 0.33
C GLU A 447 -35.90 0.45 -0.08
N ASN A 448 -35.49 -0.23 -1.16
CA ASN A 448 -36.14 -1.47 -1.58
C ASN A 448 -35.49 -2.69 -0.90
N ASP A 449 -36.11 -3.19 0.16
CA ASP A 449 -35.72 -4.38 0.92
C ASP A 449 -35.95 -5.70 0.16
N LYS A 450 -36.80 -5.69 -0.87
CA LYS A 450 -37.12 -6.86 -1.71
C LYS A 450 -36.12 -7.07 -2.86
N SER A 451 -35.16 -6.16 -3.04
CA SER A 451 -34.17 -6.22 -4.11
C SER A 451 -32.78 -6.55 -3.58
N ASN A 452 -32.06 -7.44 -4.27
CA ASN A 452 -30.65 -7.74 -4.02
C ASN A 452 -29.69 -6.97 -4.93
N ILE A 453 -30.19 -6.02 -5.74
CA ILE A 453 -29.34 -5.21 -6.63
C ILE A 453 -28.34 -4.41 -5.78
N ARG A 454 -27.07 -4.47 -6.19
CA ARG A 454 -25.95 -3.69 -5.63
C ARG A 454 -25.51 -2.61 -6.63
N PHE A 455 -25.12 -1.45 -6.11
CA PHE A 455 -24.49 -0.39 -6.91
C PHE A 455 -23.11 -0.86 -7.41
N GLN A 456 -22.81 -0.75 -8.70
CA GLN A 456 -21.55 -1.28 -9.27
C GLN A 456 -20.40 -0.28 -9.09
N PHE A 457 -19.78 -0.26 -7.90
CA PHE A 457 -18.66 0.65 -7.62
C PHE A 457 -17.45 0.46 -8.54
N ASP A 458 -17.17 -0.76 -8.98
CA ASP A 458 -16.12 -1.07 -9.94
C ASP A 458 -16.38 -0.39 -11.29
N SER A 459 -17.58 -0.55 -11.85
CA SER A 459 -17.97 0.11 -13.10
C SER A 459 -17.99 1.63 -12.93
N PHE A 460 -18.46 2.12 -11.78
CA PHE A 460 -18.49 3.55 -11.50
C PHE A 460 -17.08 4.16 -11.39
N LYS A 461 -16.15 3.53 -10.66
CA LYS A 461 -14.80 4.07 -10.42
C LYS A 461 -13.82 3.85 -11.57
N LYS A 462 -14.04 2.84 -12.42
CA LYS A 462 -13.24 2.62 -13.65
C LYS A 462 -13.49 3.66 -14.74
N HIS A 463 -14.63 4.34 -14.70
CA HIS A 463 -15.04 5.31 -15.72
C HIS A 463 -15.10 6.74 -15.15
N SER A 464 -15.04 7.73 -16.03
CA SER A 464 -15.32 9.12 -15.67
C SER A 464 -16.82 9.41 -15.77
N TRP A 465 -17.34 10.14 -14.78
CA TRP A 465 -18.76 10.49 -14.69
C TRP A 465 -18.94 12.00 -14.66
N ASP A 466 -19.92 12.46 -15.44
CA ASP A 466 -20.32 13.85 -15.53
C ASP A 466 -21.76 14.05 -15.03
N MET A 467 -22.10 15.31 -14.83
CA MET A 467 -23.49 15.72 -14.61
C MET A 467 -24.07 16.03 -15.98
N GLU A 468 -25.26 15.52 -16.22
CA GLU A 468 -25.99 15.77 -17.45
C GLU A 468 -27.33 16.45 -17.15
N HIS A 469 -27.69 17.43 -17.99
CA HIS A 469 -29.00 18.06 -17.92
C HIS A 469 -30.06 17.17 -18.57
N ILE A 470 -31.18 16.94 -17.88
CA ILE A 470 -32.23 16.03 -18.35
C ILE A 470 -32.93 16.63 -19.58
N ARG A 471 -33.34 17.90 -19.50
CA ARG A 471 -33.79 18.71 -20.65
C ARG A 471 -32.70 19.67 -21.12
N SER A 472 -32.78 20.11 -22.38
CA SER A 472 -31.82 21.05 -22.95
C SER A 472 -31.86 22.41 -22.25
N VAL A 473 -30.69 23.07 -22.18
CA VAL A 473 -30.53 24.43 -21.64
C VAL A 473 -30.21 25.38 -22.80
N SER A 474 -30.76 26.60 -22.78
CA SER A 474 -30.58 27.58 -23.87
C SER A 474 -29.12 27.96 -24.13
N ASP A 475 -28.28 27.94 -23.11
CA ASP A 475 -26.95 28.55 -23.13
C ASP A 475 -25.84 27.62 -23.64
N GLU A 476 -26.11 26.32 -23.77
CA GLU A 476 -25.13 25.30 -24.19
C GLU A 476 -25.37 24.81 -25.64
N ARG A 477 -26.14 25.56 -26.45
CA ARG A 477 -26.56 25.15 -27.80
C ARG A 477 -25.38 24.90 -28.76
N PRO A 478 -25.57 24.03 -29.78
CA PRO A 478 -24.53 23.74 -30.77
C PRO A 478 -24.05 24.99 -31.52
N ASN A 479 -22.81 25.40 -31.24
CA ASN A 479 -22.21 26.60 -31.83
C ASN A 479 -21.42 26.31 -33.13
N SER A 480 -20.89 25.09 -33.30
CA SER A 480 -20.16 24.73 -34.52
C SER A 480 -21.09 24.18 -35.61
N THR A 481 -20.76 24.43 -36.87
CA THR A 481 -21.52 23.92 -38.02
C THR A 481 -21.63 22.38 -38.01
N GLY A 482 -20.58 21.68 -37.58
CA GLY A 482 -20.60 20.21 -37.47
C GLY A 482 -21.56 19.72 -36.40
N ASP A 483 -21.59 20.38 -35.24
CA ASP A 483 -22.47 20.01 -34.13
C ASP A 483 -23.94 20.28 -34.47
N ARG A 484 -24.24 21.41 -35.12
CA ARG A 484 -25.58 21.75 -35.62
C ARG A 484 -26.10 20.68 -36.58
N VAL A 485 -25.26 20.22 -37.51
CA VAL A 485 -25.62 19.17 -38.47
C VAL A 485 -25.87 17.83 -37.78
N SER A 486 -25.02 17.43 -36.83
CA SER A 486 -25.21 16.19 -36.07
C SER A 486 -26.52 16.20 -35.29
N TRP A 487 -26.76 17.29 -34.56
CA TRP A 487 -27.96 17.48 -33.75
C TRP A 487 -29.24 17.45 -34.59
N LEU A 488 -29.27 18.15 -35.73
CA LEU A 488 -30.43 18.12 -36.63
C LEU A 488 -30.69 16.74 -37.22
N LYS A 489 -29.64 15.94 -37.51
CA LYS A 489 -29.80 14.57 -37.99
C LYS A 489 -30.44 13.67 -36.94
N GLU A 490 -30.07 13.84 -35.66
CA GLU A 490 -30.66 13.10 -34.55
C GLU A 490 -32.12 13.48 -34.32
N CYS A 491 -32.43 14.78 -34.29
CA CYS A 491 -33.81 15.26 -34.21
C CYS A 491 -34.65 14.77 -35.40
N ARG A 492 -34.11 14.80 -36.63
CA ARG A 492 -34.77 14.28 -37.81
C ARG A 492 -35.06 12.78 -37.71
N ALA A 493 -34.09 11.99 -37.25
CA ALA A 493 -34.25 10.55 -37.08
C ALA A 493 -35.35 10.24 -36.06
N PHE A 494 -35.43 11.03 -34.98
CA PHE A 494 -36.53 10.94 -34.02
C PHE A 494 -37.88 11.33 -34.64
N LEU A 495 -37.96 12.50 -35.29
CA LEU A 495 -39.19 12.98 -35.92
C LEU A 495 -39.74 12.02 -36.97
N ALA A 496 -38.87 11.27 -37.66
CA ALA A 496 -39.29 10.25 -38.63
C ALA A 496 -40.07 9.08 -38.01
N THR A 497 -40.00 8.92 -36.68
CA THR A 497 -40.80 7.93 -35.94
C THR A 497 -42.16 8.47 -35.49
N ALA A 498 -42.38 9.79 -35.58
CA ALA A 498 -43.65 10.43 -35.26
C ALA A 498 -44.58 10.45 -36.48
N THR A 499 -45.89 10.36 -36.25
CA THR A 499 -46.91 10.28 -37.32
C THR A 499 -47.69 11.58 -37.53
N ASP A 500 -47.30 12.68 -36.90
CA ASP A 500 -48.04 13.94 -36.98
C ASP A 500 -47.52 14.90 -38.08
N ASP A 501 -48.42 15.77 -38.55
CA ASP A 501 -48.14 16.71 -39.63
C ASP A 501 -47.05 17.74 -39.27
N LYS A 502 -46.91 18.08 -37.97
CA LYS A 502 -45.89 19.04 -37.53
C LYS A 502 -44.49 18.43 -37.64
N ALA A 503 -44.33 17.14 -37.27
CA ALA A 503 -43.10 16.40 -37.47
C ALA A 503 -42.70 16.35 -38.96
N THR A 504 -43.65 16.04 -39.85
CA THR A 504 -43.40 16.00 -41.30
C THR A 504 -42.94 17.36 -41.85
N LEU A 505 -43.51 18.46 -41.36
CA LEU A 505 -43.12 19.82 -41.75
C LEU A 505 -41.71 20.17 -41.25
N LEU A 506 -41.35 19.76 -40.03
CA LEU A 506 -40.03 19.96 -39.44
C LEU A 506 -38.96 19.15 -40.18
N ILE A 507 -39.23 17.89 -40.52
CA ILE A 507 -38.31 17.05 -41.32
C ILE A 507 -37.97 17.73 -42.65
N LYS A 508 -38.98 18.27 -43.37
CA LYS A 508 -38.74 19.01 -44.62
C LYS A 508 -37.84 20.23 -44.43
N GLN A 509 -38.01 20.96 -43.32
CA GLN A 509 -37.18 22.13 -43.01
C GLN A 509 -35.73 21.71 -42.67
N ILE A 510 -35.57 20.61 -41.92
CA ILE A 510 -34.26 20.04 -41.58
C ILE A 510 -33.54 19.54 -42.84
N ASP A 511 -34.22 18.76 -43.70
CA ASP A 511 -33.64 18.23 -44.94
C ASP A 511 -33.18 19.36 -45.87
N LYS A 512 -33.97 20.43 -45.97
CA LYS A 512 -33.59 21.63 -46.73
C LYS A 512 -32.32 22.28 -46.16
N TYR A 513 -32.18 22.35 -44.83
CA TYR A 513 -30.99 22.89 -44.18
C TYR A 513 -29.76 22.01 -44.45
N LEU A 514 -29.89 20.69 -44.30
CA LEU A 514 -28.81 19.71 -44.49
C LEU A 514 -28.33 19.60 -45.94
N GLN A 515 -29.18 19.90 -46.93
CA GLN A 515 -28.83 19.86 -48.36
C GLN A 515 -28.18 21.16 -48.87
N SER A 516 -28.12 22.22 -48.06
CA SER A 516 -27.49 23.48 -48.44
C SER A 516 -25.98 23.32 -48.60
N LYS A 517 -25.43 23.67 -49.78
CA LYS A 517 -23.99 23.63 -50.07
C LYS A 517 -23.16 24.66 -49.27
N THR A 518 -23.81 25.63 -48.65
CA THR A 518 -23.17 26.72 -47.90
C THR A 518 -23.90 26.90 -46.58
N ILE A 519 -23.61 26.05 -45.58
CA ILE A 519 -24.13 26.24 -44.22
C ILE A 519 -23.33 27.38 -43.59
N LYS A 520 -23.88 28.60 -43.65
CA LYS A 520 -23.28 29.77 -42.99
C LYS A 520 -23.69 29.76 -41.52
N PRO A 521 -22.77 29.95 -40.55
CA PRO A 521 -23.10 29.96 -39.13
C PRO A 521 -24.10 31.06 -38.71
N ASP A 522 -24.28 32.09 -39.53
CA ASP A 522 -24.82 33.40 -39.11
C ASP A 522 -26.07 33.84 -39.91
N ASP A 523 -26.80 32.91 -40.54
CA ASP A 523 -28.00 33.24 -41.34
C ASP A 523 -29.32 33.18 -40.53
N GLY A 524 -29.26 32.80 -39.25
CA GLY A 524 -30.42 32.67 -38.38
C GLY A 524 -31.37 31.51 -38.74
N THR A 525 -31.04 30.68 -39.73
CA THR A 525 -31.90 29.57 -40.19
C THR A 525 -31.89 28.43 -39.17
N PHE A 526 -30.74 28.15 -38.56
CA PHE A 526 -30.63 27.14 -37.51
C PHE A 526 -31.49 27.50 -36.31
N GLU A 527 -31.36 28.72 -35.81
CA GLU A 527 -32.07 29.23 -34.63
C GLU A 527 -33.59 29.21 -34.82
N LYS A 528 -34.08 29.42 -36.05
CA LYS A 528 -35.51 29.26 -36.40
C LYS A 528 -35.98 27.81 -36.39
N ILE A 529 -35.16 26.88 -36.88
CA ILE A 529 -35.50 25.44 -36.85
C ILE A 529 -35.45 24.93 -35.41
N ASP A 530 -34.40 25.28 -34.69
CA ASP A 530 -34.19 24.96 -33.27
C ASP A 530 -35.35 25.47 -32.39
N GLY A 531 -35.75 26.75 -32.52
CA GLY A 531 -36.89 27.27 -31.78
C GLY A 531 -38.20 26.50 -32.04
N LYS A 532 -38.44 26.07 -33.29
CA LYS A 532 -39.62 25.24 -33.61
C LYS A 532 -39.48 23.80 -33.08
N LEU A 533 -38.28 23.24 -33.06
CA LEU A 533 -38.00 21.94 -32.46
C LEU A 533 -38.26 21.99 -30.96
N LEU A 534 -37.80 23.02 -30.25
CA LEU A 534 -38.07 23.19 -28.82
C LEU A 534 -39.57 23.30 -28.53
N VAL A 535 -40.32 24.05 -29.34
CA VAL A 535 -41.78 24.12 -29.21
C VAL A 535 -42.41 22.75 -29.45
N TYR A 536 -41.94 22.00 -30.45
CA TYR A 536 -42.43 20.66 -30.74
C TYR A 536 -42.14 19.67 -29.60
N PHE A 537 -40.93 19.72 -29.04
CA PHE A 537 -40.49 18.87 -27.94
C PHE A 537 -41.02 19.33 -26.56
N GLY A 538 -41.76 20.44 -26.50
CA GLY A 538 -42.26 20.99 -25.24
C GLY A 538 -41.16 21.57 -24.34
N GLU A 539 -39.99 21.89 -24.90
CA GLU A 539 -38.85 22.47 -24.19
C GLU A 539 -38.70 23.99 -24.45
N ALA A 540 -39.66 24.62 -25.15
CA ALA A 540 -39.68 26.07 -25.35
C ALA A 540 -40.19 26.82 -24.11
N GLY A 541 -39.33 27.62 -23.48
CA GLY A 541 -39.69 28.50 -22.34
C GLY A 541 -38.57 28.67 -21.33
N GLU A 542 -38.84 29.37 -20.22
CA GLU A 542 -37.94 29.55 -19.05
C GLU A 542 -37.88 28.29 -18.16
N GLY A 543 -37.64 27.13 -18.76
CA GLY A 543 -37.41 25.92 -18.01
C GLY A 543 -36.14 25.22 -18.51
N GLY A 544 -35.56 24.37 -17.66
CA GLY A 544 -34.24 23.78 -17.91
C GLY A 544 -33.13 24.54 -17.20
N GLY A 545 -33.43 25.11 -16.04
CA GLY A 545 -32.43 25.74 -15.21
C GLY A 545 -31.35 24.75 -14.75
N ASN A 546 -30.29 25.32 -14.20
CA ASN A 546 -29.17 24.59 -13.60
C ASN A 546 -29.51 23.94 -12.24
N ALA A 547 -30.79 23.77 -11.91
CA ALA A 547 -31.23 23.24 -10.63
C ALA A 547 -31.09 21.71 -10.55
N LEU A 548 -30.99 21.17 -9.33
CA LEU A 548 -30.87 19.73 -9.09
C LEU A 548 -32.00 18.90 -9.73
N SER A 549 -33.20 19.47 -9.84
CA SER A 549 -34.38 18.88 -10.50
C SER A 549 -34.21 18.60 -12.00
N ASN A 550 -33.15 19.13 -12.62
CA ASN A 550 -32.83 18.91 -14.02
C ASN A 550 -31.46 18.21 -14.21
N LEU A 551 -30.87 17.64 -13.16
CA LEU A 551 -29.53 17.06 -13.24
C LEU A 551 -29.55 15.57 -12.90
N THR A 552 -28.73 14.82 -13.62
CA THR A 552 -28.51 13.39 -13.39
C THR A 552 -27.05 12.99 -13.63
N LEU A 553 -26.63 11.83 -13.14
CA LEU A 553 -25.30 11.28 -13.40
C LEU A 553 -25.29 10.52 -14.73
N LEU A 554 -24.26 10.75 -15.53
CA LEU A 554 -24.04 10.04 -16.79
C LEU A 554 -22.54 9.83 -17.03
N ASP A 555 -22.16 8.76 -17.71
CA ASP A 555 -20.75 8.55 -18.03
C ASP A 555 -20.27 9.62 -19.03
N SER A 556 -19.01 10.05 -18.88
CA SER A 556 -18.44 11.14 -19.68
C SER A 556 -18.41 10.86 -21.18
N ARG A 557 -18.40 9.58 -21.60
CA ARG A 557 -18.39 9.22 -23.03
C ARG A 557 -19.78 9.47 -23.63
N THR A 558 -20.83 8.97 -23.00
CA THR A 558 -22.21 9.20 -23.40
C THR A 558 -22.58 10.67 -23.30
N ASN A 559 -22.16 11.36 -22.23
CA ASN A 559 -22.42 12.79 -22.03
C ASN A 559 -21.87 13.66 -23.18
N ARG A 560 -20.64 13.38 -23.64
CA ARG A 560 -20.05 14.05 -24.81
C ARG A 560 -20.81 13.76 -26.11
N GLY A 561 -21.47 12.61 -26.19
CA GLY A 561 -22.38 12.27 -27.29
C GLY A 561 -23.68 13.06 -27.25
N TYR A 562 -24.20 13.37 -26.05
CA TYR A 562 -25.49 14.06 -25.90
C TYR A 562 -25.41 15.55 -26.24
N LYS A 563 -24.34 16.25 -25.84
CA LYS A 563 -24.28 17.72 -25.96
C LYS A 563 -25.60 18.34 -25.45
N ASN A 564 -26.18 19.27 -26.21
CA ASN A 564 -27.51 19.86 -25.96
C ASN A 564 -28.67 19.18 -26.68
N ALA A 565 -28.64 17.85 -26.77
CA ALA A 565 -29.78 17.09 -27.26
C ALA A 565 -31.06 17.41 -26.44
N VAL A 566 -32.22 17.25 -27.07
CA VAL A 566 -33.51 17.29 -26.36
C VAL A 566 -33.73 15.98 -25.60
N PHE A 567 -34.56 16.00 -24.56
CA PHE A 567 -34.83 14.86 -23.69
C PHE A 567 -35.18 13.58 -24.48
N ALA A 568 -36.00 13.70 -25.52
CA ALA A 568 -36.42 12.58 -26.37
C ALA A 568 -35.25 11.83 -27.02
N VAL A 569 -34.21 12.56 -27.45
CA VAL A 569 -33.01 11.99 -28.07
C VAL A 569 -32.11 11.37 -27.01
N LYS A 570 -31.86 12.08 -25.89
CA LYS A 570 -31.09 11.57 -24.75
C LYS A 570 -31.67 10.27 -24.21
N ARG A 571 -33.00 10.21 -24.07
CA ARG A 571 -33.74 9.01 -23.67
C ARG A 571 -33.50 7.83 -24.60
N LYS A 572 -33.55 8.04 -25.92
CA LYS A 572 -33.33 6.97 -26.90
C LYS A 572 -31.94 6.35 -26.73
N ILE A 573 -30.90 7.19 -26.66
CA ILE A 573 -29.53 6.69 -26.55
C ILE A 573 -29.32 5.97 -25.20
N LEU A 574 -29.91 6.49 -24.11
CA LEU A 574 -29.82 5.82 -22.81
C LEU A 574 -30.48 4.44 -22.84
N LEU A 575 -31.62 4.30 -23.50
CA LEU A 575 -32.30 3.00 -23.64
C LEU A 575 -31.50 2.02 -24.51
N GLU A 576 -30.81 2.50 -25.55
CA GLU A 576 -29.90 1.67 -26.35
C GLU A 576 -28.73 1.17 -25.49
N ASN A 577 -28.15 2.03 -24.65
CA ASN A 577 -27.08 1.67 -23.72
C ASN A 577 -27.55 0.67 -22.64
N ASP A 578 -28.74 0.91 -22.05
CA ASP A 578 -29.35 0.02 -21.06
C ASP A 578 -29.68 -1.35 -21.68
N GLN A 579 -30.20 -1.37 -22.90
CA GLN A 579 -30.45 -2.62 -23.67
C GLN A 579 -29.15 -3.38 -23.98
N ALA A 580 -28.04 -2.66 -24.22
CA ALA A 580 -26.73 -3.25 -24.43
C ALA A 580 -26.08 -3.78 -23.13
N GLY A 581 -26.72 -3.60 -21.97
CA GLY A 581 -26.19 -3.99 -20.67
C GLY A 581 -25.10 -3.06 -20.14
N THR A 582 -24.99 -1.85 -20.70
CA THR A 582 -24.07 -0.83 -20.18
C THR A 582 -24.56 -0.36 -18.81
N PHE A 583 -23.65 -0.23 -17.85
CA PHE A 583 -24.01 0.22 -16.51
C PHE A 583 -24.58 1.65 -16.55
N VAL A 584 -25.86 1.78 -16.18
CA VAL A 584 -26.57 3.04 -15.98
C VAL A 584 -27.07 3.10 -14.53
N PRO A 585 -26.77 4.17 -13.76
CA PRO A 585 -27.27 4.30 -12.40
C PRO A 585 -28.80 4.23 -12.36
N LEU A 586 -29.35 3.55 -11.35
CA LEU A 586 -30.79 3.28 -11.23
C LEU A 586 -31.64 4.55 -11.38
N CYS A 587 -31.27 5.63 -10.69
CA CYS A 587 -32.00 6.88 -10.71
C CYS A 587 -31.88 7.59 -12.06
N THR A 588 -30.72 7.54 -12.71
CA THR A 588 -30.56 8.06 -14.08
C THR A 588 -31.50 7.31 -15.02
N ARG A 589 -31.53 5.98 -14.95
CA ARG A 589 -32.46 5.16 -15.75
C ARG A 589 -33.92 5.52 -15.47
N ASN A 590 -34.29 5.64 -14.21
CA ASN A 590 -35.66 5.95 -13.78
C ASN A 590 -36.12 7.34 -14.25
N VAL A 591 -35.23 8.35 -14.26
CA VAL A 591 -35.52 9.69 -14.80
C VAL A 591 -35.91 9.61 -16.27
N PHE A 592 -35.10 8.96 -17.11
CA PHE A 592 -35.37 8.86 -18.54
C PHE A 592 -36.54 7.91 -18.86
N LEU A 593 -36.89 7.01 -17.95
CA LEU A 593 -38.12 6.21 -18.01
C LEU A 593 -39.35 6.92 -17.44
N LYS A 594 -39.18 8.12 -16.84
CA LYS A 594 -40.22 8.87 -16.11
C LYS A 594 -40.89 8.08 -14.97
N CYS A 595 -40.13 7.24 -14.27
CA CYS A 595 -40.64 6.49 -13.13
C CYS A 595 -40.99 7.37 -11.91
N TYR A 596 -40.48 8.61 -11.87
CA TYR A 596 -40.74 9.56 -10.78
C TYR A 596 -41.96 10.45 -11.03
N SER A 597 -42.47 10.52 -12.27
CA SER A 597 -43.58 11.40 -12.62
C SER A 597 -44.93 10.80 -12.20
N ASP A 598 -45.75 11.57 -11.48
CA ASP A 598 -47.05 11.09 -10.99
C ASP A 598 -48.08 10.95 -12.14
N THR A 599 -47.92 11.73 -13.21
CA THR A 599 -48.78 11.68 -14.40
C THR A 599 -47.96 11.48 -15.69
N VAL A 600 -47.88 10.24 -16.16
CA VAL A 600 -47.19 9.92 -17.42
C VAL A 600 -48.13 10.13 -18.62
N ALA A 601 -48.52 11.37 -18.86
CA ALA A 601 -49.33 11.72 -20.04
C ALA A 601 -48.54 11.58 -21.35
N ASN A 602 -47.22 11.80 -21.29
CA ASN A 602 -46.32 11.68 -22.44
C ASN A 602 -44.89 11.31 -21.98
N VAL A 603 -44.38 10.17 -22.46
CA VAL A 603 -43.03 9.66 -22.15
C VAL A 603 -41.90 10.36 -22.91
N THR A 604 -42.24 11.16 -23.92
CA THR A 604 -41.31 11.75 -24.89
C THR A 604 -40.77 13.11 -24.45
N PHE A 605 -41.48 13.84 -23.60
CA PHE A 605 -41.16 15.23 -23.28
C PHE A 605 -40.98 15.45 -21.78
N TRP A 606 -39.91 16.10 -21.34
CA TRP A 606 -39.68 16.42 -19.93
C TRP A 606 -40.25 17.79 -19.57
N ARG A 607 -41.24 17.83 -18.66
CA ARG A 607 -41.97 19.04 -18.25
C ARG A 607 -41.56 19.51 -16.85
N ASP A 608 -42.03 20.69 -16.46
CA ASP A 608 -41.76 21.25 -15.14
C ASP A 608 -42.42 20.42 -14.03
N GLU A 609 -43.56 19.77 -14.29
CA GLU A 609 -44.15 18.82 -13.34
C GLU A 609 -43.23 17.60 -13.13
N ASP A 610 -42.68 17.03 -14.21
CA ASP A 610 -41.73 15.90 -14.11
C ASP A 610 -40.49 16.29 -13.27
N ALA A 611 -39.97 17.52 -13.47
CA ALA A 611 -38.84 18.04 -12.72
C ALA A 611 -39.15 18.24 -11.22
N ASN A 612 -40.35 18.72 -10.89
CA ASN A 612 -40.79 18.89 -9.51
C ASN A 612 -40.99 17.54 -8.81
N ASP A 613 -41.60 16.56 -9.49
CA ASP A 613 -41.80 15.21 -8.96
C ASP A 613 -40.46 14.52 -8.72
N TYR A 614 -39.51 14.63 -9.67
CA TYR A 614 -38.15 14.13 -9.52
C TYR A 614 -37.41 14.77 -8.33
N PHE A 615 -37.51 16.08 -8.16
CA PHE A 615 -36.92 16.78 -7.01
C PHE A 615 -37.53 16.32 -5.69
N SER A 616 -38.86 16.15 -5.65
CA SER A 616 -39.57 15.59 -4.50
C SER A 616 -39.07 14.19 -4.16
N ALA A 617 -38.89 13.33 -5.17
CA ALA A 617 -38.36 11.98 -5.00
C ALA A 617 -36.93 11.98 -4.43
N ILE A 618 -36.05 12.87 -4.90
CA ILE A 618 -34.70 13.06 -4.34
C ILE A 618 -34.81 13.40 -2.85
N CYS A 619 -35.55 14.46 -2.51
CA CYS A 619 -35.65 14.93 -1.12
C CYS A 619 -36.23 13.85 -0.21
N LYS A 620 -37.33 13.21 -0.62
CA LYS A 620 -37.99 12.14 0.13
C LYS A 620 -37.04 10.98 0.42
N THR A 621 -36.36 10.48 -0.62
CA THR A 621 -35.47 9.31 -0.49
C THR A 621 -34.28 9.61 0.41
N LEU A 622 -33.68 10.80 0.28
CA LEU A 622 -32.58 11.24 1.15
C LEU A 622 -33.05 11.38 2.60
N THR A 623 -34.19 12.01 2.83
CA THR A 623 -34.77 12.17 4.17
C THR A 623 -35.09 10.80 4.79
N SER A 624 -35.72 9.89 4.06
CA SER A 624 -36.07 8.55 4.55
C SER A 624 -34.85 7.74 4.98
N PHE A 625 -33.69 7.92 4.33
CA PHE A 625 -32.45 7.29 4.77
C PHE A 625 -31.84 7.95 6.02
N LEU A 626 -31.91 9.28 6.09
CA LEU A 626 -31.21 10.08 7.11
C LEU A 626 -31.98 10.19 8.43
N VAL A 627 -33.31 10.15 8.39
CA VAL A 627 -34.16 10.15 9.59
C VAL A 627 -34.22 8.73 10.16
N PRO A 628 -33.82 8.51 11.43
CA PRO A 628 -33.96 7.21 12.07
C PRO A 628 -35.42 6.76 12.12
N ALA A 629 -35.69 5.47 11.88
CA ALA A 629 -37.03 4.89 12.00
C ALA A 629 -37.65 5.02 13.40
N GLU A 630 -36.83 5.27 14.43
CA GLU A 630 -37.25 5.50 15.82
C GLU A 630 -37.69 6.96 16.10
N ALA A 631 -37.54 7.86 15.12
CA ALA A 631 -37.83 9.30 15.23
C ALA A 631 -39.01 9.76 14.34
N VAL A 632 -39.80 8.82 13.80
CA VAL A 632 -41.02 9.04 13.00
C VAL A 632 -42.27 8.81 13.85
#